data_AF-A0A4Q3KAU0-F1
#
_entry.id   AF-A0A4Q3KAU0-F1
#
_cell.length_a   1.000
_cell.length_b   1.000
_cell.length_c   1.000
_cell.angle_alpha   90.00
_cell.angle_beta   90.00
_cell.angle_gamma   90.00
#
_symmetry.space_group_name_H-M   'P 1'
#
loop_
_entity.id
_entity.type
_entity.pdbx_description
1 polymer ?
#
loop_
_entity_poly.entity_id
_entity_poly.type
_entity_poly.pdbx_seq_one_letter_code
_entity_poly.pdbx_strand_id
1 'polypeptide(L)'
;MAGGDSLAARYPQGLLFSDALMREVRDRFLQIDHDHAGRPRLYFDNAGGSFRLKAAVERMVQIDAVPDNTERIHPVARELQDIQAAG
;
A
#
# COMPACT_ATOMS: atom_id res chain seq x y z
N MET A 1 26.55 -20.87 -22.56
CA MET A 1 25.35 -20.00 -22.46
C MET A 1 24.47 -20.64 -21.41
N ALA A 2 24.59 -20.18 -20.17
CA ALA A 2 24.09 -20.86 -18.99
C ALA A 2 22.55 -20.77 -18.88
N GLY A 3 21.94 -21.91 -18.57
CA GLY A 3 20.82 -21.98 -17.65
C GLY A 3 19.47 -21.54 -18.20
N GLY A 4 18.86 -22.38 -19.04
CA GLY A 4 17.41 -22.52 -19.01
C GLY A 4 17.00 -23.14 -17.67
N ASP A 5 17.09 -22.38 -16.59
CA ASP A 5 16.50 -22.77 -15.31
C ASP A 5 14.99 -22.60 -15.47
N SER A 6 14.31 -23.71 -15.75
CA SER A 6 12.86 -23.67 -15.98
C SER A 6 12.19 -23.03 -14.78
N LEU A 7 11.16 -22.19 -14.99
CA LEU A 7 10.38 -21.59 -13.90
C LEU A 7 9.91 -22.66 -12.89
N ALA A 8 9.66 -23.88 -13.38
CA ALA A 8 9.30 -25.05 -12.58
C ALA A 8 10.45 -25.60 -11.71
N ALA A 9 11.71 -25.47 -12.13
CA ALA A 9 12.88 -25.81 -11.32
C ALA A 9 13.12 -24.78 -10.20
N ARG A 10 12.89 -23.49 -10.49
CA ARG A 10 13.04 -22.39 -9.52
C ARG A 10 11.87 -22.28 -8.54
N TYR A 11 10.67 -22.64 -8.99
CA TYR A 11 9.43 -22.62 -8.21
C TYR A 11 8.72 -23.98 -8.35
N PRO A 12 9.19 -25.02 -7.64
CA PRO A 12 8.64 -26.38 -7.75
C PRO A 12 7.17 -26.49 -7.30
N GLN A 13 6.68 -25.51 -6.54
CA GLN A 13 5.27 -25.40 -6.13
C GLN A 13 4.47 -24.42 -7.01
N GLY A 14 5.07 -23.92 -8.09
CA GLY A 14 4.49 -22.87 -8.94
C GLY A 14 4.62 -21.47 -8.34
N LEU A 15 4.29 -20.48 -9.16
CA LEU A 15 4.16 -19.07 -8.75
C LEU A 15 2.70 -18.75 -8.49
N LEU A 16 2.41 -18.16 -7.33
CA LEU A 16 1.05 -17.75 -6.98
C LEU A 16 0.55 -16.57 -7.85
N PHE A 17 1.45 -15.64 -8.14
CA PHE A 17 1.17 -14.46 -8.97
C PHE A 17 2.25 -14.31 -10.03
N SER A 18 1.87 -13.81 -11.21
CA SER A 18 2.83 -13.47 -12.25
C SER A 18 3.69 -12.27 -11.85
N ASP A 19 4.88 -12.16 -12.42
CA ASP A 19 5.76 -11.00 -12.20
C ASP A 19 5.08 -9.68 -12.60
N ALA A 20 4.23 -9.71 -13.64
CA ALA A 20 3.47 -8.55 -14.07
C ALA A 20 2.50 -8.07 -12.98
N LEU A 21 1.70 -8.99 -12.43
CA LEU A 21 0.78 -8.67 -11.35
C LEU A 21 1.52 -8.23 -10.08
N MET A 22 2.64 -8.89 -9.74
CA MET A 22 3.45 -8.47 -8.60
C MET A 22 4.00 -7.06 -8.78
N ARG A 23 4.45 -6.67 -9.98
CA ARG A 23 4.88 -5.29 -10.25
C ARG A 23 3.74 -4.29 -10.08
N GLU A 24 2.55 -4.60 -10.58
CA GLU A 24 1.36 -3.74 -10.41
C GLU A 24 0.97 -3.57 -8.94
N VAL A 25 1.01 -4.64 -8.15
CA VAL A 25 0.75 -4.56 -6.70
C VAL A 25 1.80 -3.69 -6.02
N ARG A 26 3.09 -3.93 -6.30
CA ARG A 26 4.21 -3.19 -5.71
C ARG A 26 4.13 -1.68 -6.01
N ASP A 27 3.72 -1.31 -7.22
CA ASP A 27 3.60 0.10 -7.60
C ASP A 27 2.49 0.84 -6.83
N ARG A 28 1.53 0.15 -6.19
CA ARG A 28 0.50 0.82 -5.38
C ARG A 28 1.01 1.30 -4.01
N PHE A 29 2.19 0.88 -3.59
CA PHE A 29 2.73 1.17 -2.26
C PHE A 29 3.80 2.27 -2.30
N LEU A 30 3.84 3.05 -1.23
CA LEU A 30 4.89 4.04 -1.00
C LEU A 30 6.16 3.37 -0.46
N GLN A 31 7.34 3.85 -0.90
CA GLN A 31 8.66 3.49 -0.34
C GLN A 31 8.99 1.99 -0.36
N ILE A 32 8.52 1.27 -1.39
CA ILE A 32 8.68 -0.19 -1.45
C ILE A 32 10.12 -0.63 -1.74
N ASP A 33 10.84 0.10 -2.59
CA ASP A 33 12.21 -0.23 -3.01
C ASP A 33 13.29 0.56 -2.27
N HIS A 34 12.92 1.69 -1.67
CA HIS A 34 13.85 2.64 -1.07
C HIS A 34 13.32 3.17 0.26
N ASP A 35 14.20 3.49 1.19
CA ASP A 35 13.84 4.22 2.39
C ASP A 35 13.57 5.71 2.10
N HIS A 36 13.21 6.47 3.14
CA HIS A 36 12.95 7.91 3.00
C HIS A 36 14.17 8.72 2.52
N ALA A 37 15.39 8.20 2.69
CA ALA A 37 16.61 8.81 2.20
C ALA A 37 16.99 8.35 0.78
N GLY A 38 16.14 7.57 0.11
CA GLY A 38 16.39 7.05 -1.24
C GLY A 38 17.35 5.87 -1.29
N ARG A 39 17.70 5.25 -0.16
CA ARG A 39 18.62 4.11 -0.12
C ARG A 39 17.83 2.82 -0.42
N PRO A 40 18.34 1.93 -1.29
CA PRO A 40 17.69 0.64 -1.55
C PRO A 40 17.48 -0.17 -0.26
N ARG A 41 16.31 -0.80 -0.13
CA ARG A 41 15.96 -1.56 1.07
C ARG A 41 15.13 -2.80 0.77
N LEU A 42 15.16 -3.74 1.70
CA LEU A 42 14.16 -4.80 1.83
C LEU A 42 13.44 -4.62 3.17
N TYR A 43 12.12 -4.74 3.17
CA TYR A 43 11.29 -4.62 4.39
C TYR A 43 10.78 -5.99 4.81
N PHE A 44 11.24 -6.45 5.97
CA PHE A 44 10.83 -7.74 6.55
C PHE A 44 10.10 -7.59 7.89
N ASP A 45 9.83 -6.36 8.35
CA ASP A 45 9.15 -6.09 9.62
C ASP A 45 7.62 -5.96 9.44
N ASN A 46 7.04 -6.83 8.62
CA ASN A 46 5.60 -6.79 8.30
C ASN A 46 4.71 -7.18 9.50
N ALA A 47 5.29 -7.75 10.56
CA ALA A 47 4.59 -8.06 11.79
C ALA A 47 4.33 -6.80 12.63
N GLY A 48 5.26 -5.83 12.60
CA GLY A 48 5.15 -4.56 13.32
C GLY A 48 4.50 -3.43 12.52
N GLY A 49 4.45 -3.55 11.19
CA GLY A 49 3.89 -2.50 10.34
C GLY A 49 3.63 -2.94 8.90
N SER A 50 3.17 -2.00 8.08
CA SER A 50 2.91 -2.24 6.66
C SER A 50 3.28 -1.02 5.82
N PHE A 51 3.51 -1.25 4.53
CA PHE A 51 3.59 -0.17 3.56
C PHE A 51 2.24 0.52 3.41
N ARG A 52 2.27 1.82 3.10
CA ARG A 52 1.07 2.61 2.86
C ARG A 52 0.70 2.55 1.38
N LEU A 53 -0.57 2.28 1.09
CA LEU A 53 -1.12 2.43 -0.26
C LEU A 53 -1.14 3.92 -0.63
N LYS A 54 -0.65 4.25 -1.83
CA LYS A 54 -0.65 5.61 -2.39
C LYS A 54 -2.05 6.22 -2.33
N ALA A 55 -3.06 5.49 -2.85
CA ALA A 55 -4.46 5.95 -2.87
C ALA A 55 -5.06 6.17 -1.47
N ALA A 56 -4.70 5.34 -0.48
CA ALA A 56 -5.18 5.52 0.88
C ALA A 56 -4.60 6.80 1.52
N VAL A 57 -3.32 7.08 1.27
CA VAL A 57 -2.67 8.32 1.74
C VAL A 57 -3.28 9.55 1.05
N GLU A 58 -3.48 9.51 -0.27
CA GLU A 58 -4.14 10.59 -1.01
C GLU A 58 -5.53 10.88 -0.47
N ARG A 59 -6.34 9.85 -0.22
CA ARG A 59 -7.67 10.00 0.33
C ARG A 59 -7.64 10.56 1.76
N MET A 60 -6.74 10.06 2.59
CA MET A 60 -6.56 10.56 3.96
C MET A 60 -6.24 12.05 3.97
N VAL A 61 -5.30 12.50 3.13
CA VAL A 61 -4.92 13.93 3.02
C VAL A 61 -6.11 14.80 2.61
N GLN A 62 -6.97 14.34 1.70
CA GLN A 62 -8.16 15.09 1.29
C GLN A 62 -9.16 15.27 2.44
N ILE A 63 -9.34 14.24 3.27
CA ILE A 63 -10.25 14.28 4.41
C ILE A 63 -9.70 15.11 5.57
N ASP A 64 -8.43 14.91 5.88
CA ASP A 64 -7.75 15.62 6.98
C ASP A 64 -7.63 17.14 6.71
N ALA A 65 -7.69 17.55 5.44
CA ALA A 65 -7.70 18.95 5.06
C ALA A 65 -9.03 19.67 5.34
N VAL A 66 -10.12 18.96 5.65
CA VAL A 66 -11.41 19.58 5.98
C VAL A 66 -11.31 20.16 7.40
N PRO A 67 -11.45 21.49 7.60
CA PRO A 67 -11.20 22.13 8.89
C PRO A 67 -12.42 22.01 9.81
N ASP A 68 -12.79 20.78 10.13
CA ASP A 68 -13.99 20.48 10.90
C ASP A 68 -13.73 19.42 11.99
N ASN A 69 -14.56 19.43 13.03
CA ASN A 69 -14.49 18.49 14.13
C ASN A 69 -15.64 17.47 14.01
N THR A 70 -15.28 16.20 13.84
CA THR A 70 -16.20 15.06 13.78
C THR A 70 -17.00 14.84 15.06
N GLU A 71 -16.78 15.56 16.15
CA GLU A 71 -17.61 15.52 17.36
C GLU A 71 -18.83 16.45 17.29
N ARG A 72 -18.95 17.27 16.23
CA ARG A 72 -20.09 18.17 16.02
C ARG A 72 -21.26 17.46 15.31
N ILE A 73 -22.38 18.16 15.19
CA ILE A 73 -23.65 17.60 14.66
C ILE A 73 -24.19 18.32 13.42
N HIS A 74 -23.45 19.31 12.89
CA HIS A 74 -23.82 19.97 11.63
C HIS A 74 -23.44 19.09 10.43
N PRO A 75 -23.96 19.38 9.22
CA PRO A 75 -23.89 18.47 8.08
C PRO A 75 -22.49 17.95 7.74
N VAL A 76 -21.48 18.83 7.72
CA VAL A 76 -20.10 18.44 7.37
C VAL A 76 -19.50 17.47 8.41
N ALA A 77 -19.65 17.72 9.71
CA ALA A 77 -19.22 16.77 10.74
C ALA A 77 -19.93 15.41 10.64
N ARG A 78 -21.22 15.38 10.25
CA ARG A 78 -21.94 14.12 10.00
C ARG A 78 -21.37 13.37 8.79
N GLU A 79 -21.07 14.08 7.71
CA GLU A 79 -20.42 13.50 6.54
C GLU A 79 -19.05 12.90 6.89
N LEU A 80 -18.23 13.60 7.68
CA LEU A 80 -16.94 13.07 8.13
C LEU A 80 -17.07 11.85 9.04
N GLN A 81 -18.08 11.80 9.91
CA GLN A 81 -18.41 10.60 10.72
C GLN A 81 -18.78 9.41 9.81
N ASP A 82 -19.58 9.64 8.77
CA ASP A 82 -19.98 8.60 7.82
C ASP A 82 -18.77 8.05 7.06
N ILE A 83 -17.84 8.93 6.66
CA ILE A 83 -16.59 8.54 6.00
C ILE A 83 -15.72 7.70 6.93
N GLN A 84 -15.57 8.10 8.21
CA GLN A 84 -14.84 7.31 9.21
C GLN A 84 -15.47 5.94 9.45
N ALA A 85 -16.80 5.85 9.46
CA ALA A 85 -17.50 4.59 9.65
C ALA A 85 -17.36 3.63 8.45
N ALA A 86 -17.18 4.16 7.24
CA ALA A 86 -17.02 3.37 6.01
C ALA A 86 -15.63 2.72 5.87
N GLY A 87 -14.60 3.32 6.49
CA GLY A 87 -13.20 2.88 6.38
C GLY A 87 -12.46 3.52 5.22
#